data_AF-A0A7T1ID76-F1
#
_entry.id   AF-A0A7T1ID76-F1
#
_cell.length_a   1.000
_cell.length_b   1.000
_cell.length_c   1.000
_cell.angle_alpha   90.00
_cell.angle_beta   90.00
_cell.angle_gamma   90.00
#
_symmetry.space_group_name_H-M   'P 1'
#
loop_
_entity.id
_entity.type
_entity.pdbx_description
1 polymer ?
#
loop_
_entity_poly.entity_id
_entity_poly.type
_entity_poly.pdbx_seq_one_letter_code
_entity_poly.pdbx_strand_id
1 'polypeptide(L)'
;MAATCGAGLLGGCVPAHRHPNWTIYPLQRVVPHDGLAVVSQPDGYGLHIWLDTDTRQSGRCKPRWSADAARLFNGNGTAPFSSGLAPREEFFQAVARADVRRALRQQSEALCRQRSPRSSFVWLEPPRKASEIKPEAYPLLEEPDLLSDPNAVLEQEERLLQPAAPTAPAQPGANNG
;
A
#
# COMPACT_ATOMS: atom_id res chain seq x y z
N MET A 1 -24.15 40.85 -44.02
CA MET A 1 -23.10 40.70 -43.00
C MET A 1 -23.74 40.02 -41.79
N ALA A 2 -23.53 38.72 -41.62
CA ALA A 2 -24.08 37.97 -40.48
C ALA A 2 -23.02 37.89 -39.39
N ALA A 3 -23.32 38.46 -38.23
CA ALA A 3 -22.45 38.44 -37.06
C ALA A 3 -22.55 37.07 -36.38
N THR A 4 -21.46 36.31 -36.42
CA THR A 4 -21.27 35.10 -35.60
C THR A 4 -21.01 35.51 -34.15
N CYS A 5 -21.98 35.24 -33.26
CA CYS A 5 -21.78 35.25 -31.82
C CYS A 5 -20.85 34.08 -31.42
N GLY A 6 -19.63 34.41 -31.00
CA GLY A 6 -18.69 33.45 -30.41
C GLY A 6 -19.16 33.02 -29.03
N ALA A 7 -19.37 31.72 -28.85
CA ALA A 7 -19.57 31.09 -27.55
C ALA A 7 -18.22 31.01 -26.82
N GLY A 8 -18.04 31.83 -25.78
CA GLY A 8 -16.88 31.77 -24.89
C GLY A 8 -16.93 30.52 -24.03
N LEU A 9 -15.95 29.64 -24.19
CA LEU A 9 -15.67 28.53 -23.29
C LEU A 9 -15.23 29.09 -21.92
N LEU A 10 -16.12 29.06 -20.93
CA LEU A 10 -15.79 29.34 -19.54
C LEU A 10 -14.96 28.18 -18.97
N GLY A 11 -13.65 28.22 -19.19
CA GLY A 11 -12.69 27.38 -18.45
C GLY A 11 -12.60 27.86 -17.00
N GLY A 12 -13.33 27.22 -16.09
CA GLY A 12 -13.26 27.53 -14.66
C GLY A 12 -11.86 27.26 -14.11
N CYS A 13 -11.20 28.28 -13.56
CA CYS A 13 -9.95 28.15 -12.84
C CYS A 13 -10.17 27.29 -11.58
N VAL A 14 -9.69 26.04 -11.61
CA VAL A 14 -9.59 25.23 -10.38
C VAL A 14 -8.52 25.87 -9.49
N PRO A 15 -8.84 26.29 -8.26
CA PRO A 15 -7.88 26.93 -7.38
C PRO A 15 -6.62 26.08 -7.16
N ALA A 16 -5.45 26.70 -7.06
CA ALA A 16 -4.15 26.04 -6.88
C ALA A 16 -4.16 24.99 -5.73
N HIS A 17 -4.91 25.24 -4.66
CA HIS A 17 -5.05 24.35 -3.50
C HIS A 17 -5.85 23.07 -3.77
N ARG A 18 -6.60 22.99 -4.87
CA ARG A 18 -7.38 21.79 -5.26
C ARG A 18 -6.65 20.90 -6.25
N HIS A 19 -5.47 21.29 -6.74
CA HIS A 19 -4.67 20.42 -7.58
C HIS A 19 -3.87 19.45 -6.71
N PRO A 20 -3.86 18.14 -7.02
CA PRO A 20 -2.99 17.20 -6.33
C PRO A 20 -1.54 17.58 -6.59
N ASN A 21 -0.88 18.17 -5.59
CA ASN A 21 0.55 18.38 -5.62
C ASN A 21 1.24 17.11 -5.15
N TRP A 22 2.03 16.51 -6.03
CA TRP A 22 2.83 15.33 -5.71
C TRP A 22 4.12 15.77 -5.00
N THR A 23 4.04 15.89 -3.68
CA THR A 23 5.20 16.23 -2.84
C THR A 23 5.74 14.96 -2.18
N ILE A 24 7.03 14.69 -2.39
CA ILE A 24 7.70 13.49 -1.86
C ILE A 24 8.89 13.92 -1.02
N TYR A 25 8.94 13.50 0.23
CA TYR A 25 10.05 13.84 1.13
C TYR A 25 10.27 12.78 2.21
N PRO A 26 11.49 12.67 2.78
CA PRO A 26 11.74 11.79 3.92
C PRO A 26 10.90 12.22 5.12
N LEU A 27 10.16 11.28 5.71
CA LEU A 27 9.40 11.52 6.93
C LEU A 27 9.78 10.42 7.93
N GLN A 28 10.48 10.81 8.99
CA GLN A 28 10.92 9.88 10.02
C GLN A 28 9.74 9.39 10.85
N ARG A 29 9.69 8.09 11.09
CA ARG A 29 8.80 7.45 12.06
C ARG A 29 9.50 7.27 13.40
N VAL A 30 10.64 6.59 13.41
CA VAL A 30 11.42 6.30 14.63
C VAL A 30 12.87 6.76 14.46
N VAL A 31 13.51 6.42 13.35
CA VAL A 31 14.90 6.77 13.03
C VAL A 31 15.00 7.45 11.67
N PRO A 32 16.08 8.20 11.38
CA PRO A 32 16.26 8.77 10.05
C PRO A 32 16.11 7.71 8.94
N HIS A 33 15.50 8.12 7.82
CA HIS A 33 15.31 7.29 6.61
C HIS A 33 14.38 6.07 6.75
N ASP A 34 13.66 5.92 7.85
CA ASP A 34 12.70 4.82 8.05
C ASP A 34 11.27 5.12 7.56
N GLY A 35 11.08 6.23 6.85
CA GLY A 35 9.80 6.58 6.27
C GLY A 35 9.88 7.61 5.15
N LEU A 36 8.83 7.60 4.31
CA LEU A 36 8.66 8.47 3.17
C LEU A 36 7.24 9.03 3.15
N ALA A 37 7.11 10.35 3.14
CA ALA A 37 5.86 11.03 2.86
C ALA A 37 5.64 11.10 1.35
N VAL A 38 4.45 10.69 0.91
CA VAL A 38 3.94 10.84 -0.45
C VAL A 38 2.63 11.59 -0.36
N VAL A 39 2.69 12.91 -0.52
CA VAL A 39 1.51 13.77 -0.61
C VAL A 39 0.97 13.66 -2.02
N SER A 40 -0.29 13.26 -2.17
CA SER A 40 -0.91 12.98 -3.47
C SER A 40 -2.30 13.56 -3.61
N GLN A 41 -2.84 14.15 -2.54
CA GLN A 41 -4.18 14.71 -2.49
C GLN A 41 -4.11 16.20 -2.09
N PRO A 42 -5.19 16.97 -2.37
CA PRO A 42 -5.35 18.33 -1.83
C PRO A 42 -5.18 18.39 -0.31
N ASP A 43 -4.96 19.58 0.21
CA ASP A 43 -4.88 19.84 1.66
C ASP A 43 -3.77 19.08 2.41
N GLY A 44 -2.80 18.51 1.68
CA GLY A 44 -1.66 17.81 2.27
C GLY A 44 -1.95 16.35 2.65
N TYR A 45 -3.02 15.76 2.14
CA TYR A 45 -3.31 14.35 2.37
C TYR A 45 -2.44 13.43 1.50
N GLY A 46 -2.13 12.25 2.02
CA GLY A 46 -1.35 11.27 1.28
C GLY A 46 -1.02 10.02 2.07
N LEU A 47 0.17 9.48 1.82
CA LEU A 47 0.69 8.28 2.45
C LEU A 47 1.97 8.56 3.22
N HIS A 48 2.13 7.89 4.34
CA HIS A 48 3.41 7.72 5.01
C HIS A 48 3.82 6.26 4.85
N ILE A 49 4.75 6.01 3.92
CA ILE A 49 5.27 4.68 3.62
C ILE A 49 6.42 4.39 4.59
N TRP A 50 6.31 3.31 5.35
CA TRP A 50 7.36 2.88 6.27
C TRP A 50 8.41 2.02 5.58
N LEU A 51 9.66 2.21 5.97
CA LEU A 51 10.81 1.54 5.41
C LEU A 51 11.49 0.69 6.47
N ASP A 52 11.65 -0.58 6.15
CA ASP A 52 12.44 -1.52 6.94
C ASP A 52 13.50 -2.19 6.08
N THR A 53 14.43 -2.88 6.75
CA THR A 53 15.55 -3.57 6.11
C THR A 53 15.52 -5.04 6.46
N ASP A 54 15.88 -5.89 5.50
CA ASP A 54 16.15 -7.30 5.68
C ASP A 54 17.67 -7.54 5.56
N THR A 55 18.27 -7.94 6.69
CA THR A 55 19.70 -8.23 6.83
C THR A 55 19.96 -9.71 7.12
N ARG A 56 18.97 -10.59 6.90
CA ARG A 56 19.09 -12.03 7.21
C ARG A 56 20.18 -12.74 6.40
N GLN A 57 20.51 -12.21 5.22
CA GLN A 57 21.64 -12.71 4.41
C GLN A 57 22.91 -11.95 4.80
N SER A 58 23.93 -12.68 5.25
CA SER A 58 25.21 -12.09 5.63
C SER A 58 25.79 -11.21 4.51
N GLY A 59 26.24 -10.01 4.87
CA GLY A 59 26.84 -9.04 3.95
C GLY A 59 25.86 -8.36 2.99
N ARG A 60 24.54 -8.59 3.09
CA ARG A 60 23.52 -7.99 2.23
C ARG A 60 22.44 -7.30 3.06
N CYS A 61 22.12 -6.07 2.67
CA CYS A 61 20.98 -5.34 3.21
C CYS A 61 20.05 -4.95 2.06
N LYS A 62 18.77 -5.30 2.18
CA LYS A 62 17.75 -5.00 1.16
C LYS A 62 16.52 -4.40 1.83
N PRO A 63 15.70 -3.62 1.12
CA PRO A 63 14.45 -3.14 1.70
C PRO A 63 13.53 -4.34 1.99
N ARG A 64 12.79 -4.22 3.09
CA ARG A 64 11.71 -5.13 3.46
C ARG A 64 10.39 -4.40 3.27
N TRP A 65 9.62 -4.85 2.28
CA TRP A 65 8.39 -4.17 1.89
C TRP A 65 7.19 -4.59 2.73
N SER A 66 6.44 -3.59 3.19
CA SER A 66 5.05 -3.72 3.61
C SER A 66 4.19 -2.82 2.71
N ALA A 67 3.00 -3.29 2.36
CA ALA A 67 2.01 -2.49 1.64
C ALA A 67 1.11 -1.69 2.59
N ASP A 68 1.29 -1.84 3.91
CA ASP A 68 0.50 -1.17 4.94
C ASP A 68 1.10 0.21 5.25
N ALA A 69 0.79 1.19 4.40
CA ALA A 69 1.17 2.58 4.62
C ALA A 69 0.20 3.26 5.61
N ALA A 70 0.69 4.19 6.41
CA ALA A 70 -0.18 5.01 7.25
C ALA A 70 -0.79 6.16 6.44
N ARG A 71 -1.99 6.59 6.80
CA ARG A 71 -2.56 7.82 6.23
C ARG A 71 -1.75 9.02 6.69
N LEU A 72 -1.32 9.88 5.77
CA LEU A 72 -0.65 11.14 6.05
C LEU A 72 -1.65 12.28 6.00
N PHE A 73 -1.58 13.15 7.00
CA PHE A 73 -2.33 14.39 7.13
C PHE A 73 -1.35 15.57 7.22
N ASN A 74 -1.80 16.75 6.76
CA ASN A 74 -1.02 18.00 6.83
C ASN A 74 0.37 17.89 6.18
N GLY A 75 0.51 17.07 5.15
CA GLY A 75 1.77 16.76 4.47
C GLY A 75 2.43 17.92 3.74
N ASN A 76 1.68 18.98 3.43
CA ASN A 76 2.20 20.24 2.89
C ASN A 76 2.41 21.32 3.98
N GLY A 77 2.05 21.03 5.23
CA GLY A 77 2.19 21.95 6.35
C GLY A 77 3.50 21.75 7.12
N THR A 78 3.62 22.44 8.25
CA THR A 78 4.81 22.41 9.11
C THR A 78 4.82 21.26 10.13
N ALA A 79 3.67 20.60 10.32
CA ALA A 79 3.49 19.52 11.29
C ALA A 79 2.71 18.36 10.65
N PRO A 80 3.34 17.61 9.72
CA PRO A 80 2.73 16.40 9.17
C PRO A 80 2.59 15.34 10.26
N PHE A 81 1.49 14.58 10.22
CA PHE A 81 1.27 13.47 11.14
C PHE A 81 0.58 12.31 10.44
N SER A 82 0.69 11.12 11.04
CA SER A 82 0.12 9.89 10.48
C SER A 82 -0.89 9.27 11.44
N SER A 83 -1.99 8.76 10.90
CA SER A 83 -3.04 8.11 11.71
C SER A 83 -3.81 7.07 10.90
N GLY A 84 -3.94 5.85 11.43
CA GLY A 84 -4.62 4.76 10.74
C GLY A 84 -3.88 4.25 9.49
N LEU A 85 -4.36 3.13 8.95
CA LEU A 85 -3.85 2.54 7.72
C LEU A 85 -4.57 3.13 6.51
N ALA A 86 -3.82 3.38 5.44
CA ALA A 86 -4.37 3.67 4.13
C ALA A 86 -4.68 2.35 3.39
N PRO A 87 -5.64 2.35 2.44
CA PRO A 87 -5.86 1.23 1.53
C PRO A 87 -4.58 0.85 0.78
N ARG A 88 -4.34 -0.46 0.64
CA ARG A 88 -3.14 -0.98 -0.04
C ARG A 88 -3.10 -0.57 -1.51
N GLU A 89 -4.26 -0.37 -2.12
CA GLU A 89 -4.40 0.12 -3.49
C GLU A 89 -3.73 1.49 -3.67
N GLU A 90 -3.84 2.38 -2.68
CA GLU A 90 -3.18 3.68 -2.73
C GLU A 90 -1.66 3.55 -2.64
N PHE A 91 -1.17 2.62 -1.82
CA PHE A 91 0.25 2.28 -1.79
C PHE A 91 0.73 1.80 -3.17
N PHE A 92 0.00 0.87 -3.80
CA PHE A 92 0.33 0.37 -5.14
C PHE A 92 0.36 1.48 -6.19
N GLN A 93 -0.63 2.38 -6.17
CA GLN A 93 -0.68 3.54 -7.06
C GLN A 93 0.51 4.50 -6.83
N ALA A 94 0.88 4.75 -5.57
CA ALA A 94 2.03 5.58 -5.25
C ALA A 94 3.34 4.95 -5.76
N VAL A 95 3.57 3.67 -5.46
CA VAL A 95 4.81 2.98 -5.88
C VAL A 95 4.84 2.64 -7.38
N ALA A 96 3.71 2.77 -8.09
CA ALA A 96 3.69 2.71 -9.55
C ALA A 96 4.44 3.89 -10.20
N ARG A 97 4.61 5.01 -9.49
CA ARG A 97 5.35 6.17 -9.99
C ARG A 97 6.86 6.03 -9.83
N ALA A 98 7.60 6.46 -10.85
CA ALA A 98 9.06 6.34 -10.87
C ALA A 98 9.77 7.28 -9.87
N ASP A 99 9.21 8.45 -9.58
CA ASP A 99 9.73 9.39 -8.60
C ASP A 99 9.63 8.88 -7.17
N VAL A 100 8.49 8.28 -6.80
CA VAL A 100 8.30 7.60 -5.52
C VAL A 100 9.31 6.47 -5.37
N ARG A 101 9.45 5.58 -6.37
CA ARG A 101 10.43 4.48 -6.31
C ARG A 101 11.87 4.96 -6.18
N ARG A 102 12.24 6.03 -6.88
CA ARG A 102 13.57 6.64 -6.74
C ARG A 102 13.81 7.14 -5.32
N ALA A 103 12.83 7.83 -4.73
CA ALA A 103 12.93 8.31 -3.35
C ALA A 103 12.99 7.15 -2.34
N LEU A 104 12.14 6.12 -2.52
CA LEU A 104 12.17 4.90 -1.71
C LEU A 104 13.54 4.20 -1.77
N ARG A 105 14.16 4.13 -2.95
CA ARG A 105 15.51 3.57 -3.11
C ARG A 105 16.55 4.36 -2.34
N GLN A 106 16.53 5.68 -2.45
CA GLN A 106 17.46 6.55 -1.72
C GLN A 106 17.31 6.40 -0.20
N GLN A 107 16.08 6.42 0.32
CA GLN A 107 15.84 6.25 1.75
C GLN A 107 16.20 4.85 2.23
N SER A 108 15.86 3.81 1.48
CA SER A 108 16.21 2.42 1.81
C SER A 108 17.71 2.19 1.85
N GLU A 109 18.46 2.78 0.91
CA GLU A 109 19.92 2.71 0.89
C GLU A 109 20.53 3.41 2.11
N ALA A 110 20.05 4.59 2.45
CA ALA A 110 20.49 5.33 3.63
C ALA A 110 20.20 4.57 4.93
N LEU A 111 18.99 4.02 5.05
CA LEU A 111 18.59 3.18 6.18
C LEU A 111 19.47 1.92 6.31
N CYS A 112 19.80 1.28 5.18
CA CYS A 112 20.72 0.14 5.14
C CYS A 112 22.13 0.50 5.62
N ARG A 113 22.68 1.64 5.17
CA ARG A 113 23.99 2.12 5.62
C ARG A 113 24.01 2.39 7.13
N GLN A 114 22.91 2.89 7.68
CA GLN A 114 22.78 3.15 9.12
C GLN A 114 22.64 1.84 9.93
N ARG A 115 21.77 0.91 9.51
CA ARG A 115 21.47 -0.32 10.26
C ARG A 115 22.51 -1.43 10.07
N SER A 116 23.17 -1.49 8.91
CA SER A 116 24.11 -2.56 8.54
C SER A 116 25.31 -2.01 7.74
N PRO A 117 26.22 -1.25 8.39
CA PRO A 117 27.28 -0.50 7.70
C PRO A 117 28.29 -1.39 6.96
N ARG A 118 28.38 -2.68 7.29
CA ARG A 118 29.26 -3.65 6.64
C ARG A 118 28.59 -4.44 5.50
N SER A 119 27.30 -4.19 5.26
CA SER A 119 26.54 -4.89 4.23
C SER A 119 26.43 -4.06 2.96
N SER A 120 26.40 -4.74 1.82
CA SER A 120 26.10 -4.11 0.53
C SER A 120 24.60 -3.94 0.36
N PHE A 121 24.18 -2.77 -0.10
CA PHE A 121 22.78 -2.48 -0.41
C PHE A 121 22.35 -3.21 -1.68
N VAL A 122 21.20 -3.87 -1.62
CA VAL A 122 20.55 -4.54 -2.74
C VAL A 122 19.15 -3.97 -2.88
N TRP A 123 18.89 -3.27 -3.98
CA TRP A 123 17.55 -2.76 -4.27
C TRP A 123 16.61 -3.91 -4.65
N LEU A 124 15.41 -3.88 -4.07
CA LEU A 124 14.28 -4.70 -4.49
C LEU A 124 13.12 -3.77 -4.79
N GLU A 125 12.45 -3.98 -5.91
CA GLU A 125 11.26 -3.20 -6.27
C GLU A 125 10.13 -3.44 -5.24
N PRO A 126 9.40 -2.38 -4.82
CA PRO A 126 8.21 -2.54 -3.98
C PRO A 126 7.09 -3.27 -4.74
N PRO A 127 6.21 -4.01 -4.04
CA PRO A 127 5.09 -4.69 -4.66
C PRO A 127 4.12 -3.66 -5.25
N ARG A 128 3.70 -3.86 -6.50
CA ARG A 128 2.79 -2.95 -7.22
C ARG A 128 1.37 -3.50 -7.31
N LYS A 129 1.14 -4.68 -6.74
CA LYS A 129 -0.16 -5.36 -6.67
C LYS A 129 -0.15 -6.38 -5.54
N ALA A 130 -1.33 -6.77 -5.08
CA ALA A 130 -1.51 -7.69 -3.96
C ALA A 130 -0.75 -9.01 -4.13
N SER A 131 -0.75 -9.59 -5.34
CA SER A 131 -0.08 -10.86 -5.63
C SER A 131 1.46 -10.82 -5.51
N GLU A 132 2.05 -9.62 -5.42
CA GLU A 132 3.51 -9.44 -5.27
C GLU A 132 3.91 -9.29 -3.79
N ILE A 133 2.95 -9.14 -2.89
CA ILE A 133 3.21 -9.10 -1.45
C ILE A 133 3.68 -10.49 -1.03
N LYS A 134 4.85 -10.55 -0.40
CA LYS A 134 5.35 -11.78 0.20
C LYS A 134 4.83 -11.85 1.63
N PRO A 135 3.99 -12.84 1.98
CA PRO A 135 3.62 -13.08 3.37
C PRO A 135 4.89 -13.27 4.19
N GLU A 136 5.00 -12.58 5.32
CA GLU A 136 6.06 -12.87 6.25
C GLU A 136 5.73 -14.18 6.97
N ALA A 137 6.61 -15.17 6.83
CA ALA A 137 6.57 -16.32 7.71
C ALA A 137 7.00 -15.83 9.11
N TYR A 138 6.09 -15.90 10.07
CA TYR A 138 6.37 -15.68 11.49
C TYR A 138 6.60 -17.04 12.14
N PRO A 139 7.84 -17.56 12.20
CA PRO A 139 8.12 -18.87 12.76
C PRO A 139 7.79 -18.98 14.26
N LEU A 140 7.51 -17.87 14.93
CA LEU A 140 7.07 -17.85 16.35
C LEU A 140 5.57 -18.09 16.53
N LEU A 141 4.77 -18.12 15.46
CA LEU A 141 3.35 -18.53 15.49
C LEU A 141 3.18 -20.01 15.12
N GLU A 142 4.26 -20.71 14.78
CA GLU A 142 4.30 -22.15 14.59
C GLU A 142 4.61 -22.86 15.92
N GLU A 143 4.03 -22.41 17.02
CA GLU A 143 3.81 -23.34 18.14
C GLU A 143 2.68 -24.28 17.69
N PRO A 144 2.92 -25.61 17.62
CA PRO A 144 1.92 -26.57 17.16
C PRO A 144 0.80 -26.80 18.18
N ASP A 145 0.32 -25.75 18.86
CA ASP A 145 -0.87 -25.86 19.67
C ASP A 145 -1.62 -24.53 19.82
N LEU A 146 -2.94 -24.62 19.57
CA LEU A 146 -4.03 -23.71 19.95
C LEU A 146 -4.61 -22.70 18.95
N LEU A 147 -3.99 -22.34 17.82
CA LEU A 147 -4.65 -21.46 16.84
C LEU A 147 -4.43 -21.91 15.39
N SER A 148 -5.52 -22.07 14.65
CA SER A 148 -5.50 -22.41 13.22
C SER A 148 -4.80 -21.31 12.41
N ASP A 149 -4.10 -21.69 11.33
CA ASP A 149 -3.46 -20.74 10.40
C ASP A 149 -4.48 -19.66 9.99
N PRO A 150 -4.23 -18.38 10.29
CA PRO A 150 -5.14 -17.28 10.00
C PRO A 150 -5.53 -17.21 8.52
N ASN A 151 -4.64 -17.59 7.61
CA ASN A 151 -4.93 -17.59 6.18
C ASN A 151 -5.88 -18.73 5.80
N ALA A 152 -5.74 -19.90 6.43
CA ALA A 152 -6.66 -21.02 6.23
C ALA A 152 -8.06 -20.71 6.77
N VAL A 153 -8.16 -19.94 7.87
CA VAL A 153 -9.46 -19.49 8.42
C VAL A 153 -10.16 -18.52 7.47
N LEU A 154 -9.43 -17.55 6.90
CA LEU A 154 -9.98 -16.60 5.93
C LEU A 154 -10.49 -17.29 4.66
N GLU A 155 -9.73 -18.23 4.10
CA GLU A 155 -10.16 -19.02 2.93
C GLU A 155 -11.41 -19.86 3.24
N GLN A 156 -11.54 -20.34 4.48
CA GLN A 156 -12.70 -21.10 4.93
C GLN A 156 -13.93 -20.21 5.10
N GLU A 157 -13.78 -19.01 5.66
CA GLU A 157 -14.86 -18.02 5.75
C GLU A 157 -15.34 -17.60 4.36
N GLU A 158 -14.44 -17.30 3.43
CA GLU A 158 -14.81 -16.95 2.05
C GLU A 158 -15.58 -18.08 1.35
N ARG A 159 -15.29 -19.35 1.68
CA ARG A 159 -16.02 -20.50 1.15
C ARG A 159 -17.40 -20.67 1.78
N LEU A 160 -17.55 -20.35 3.06
CA LEU A 160 -18.83 -20.41 3.79
C LEU A 160 -19.76 -19.25 3.42
N LEU A 161 -19.19 -18.09 3.09
CA LEU A 161 -19.92 -16.89 2.67
C LEU A 161 -20.40 -16.96 1.21
N GLN A 162 -19.95 -17.97 0.44
CA GLN A 162 -20.49 -18.23 -0.89
C GLN A 162 -21.92 -18.77 -0.76
N PRO A 163 -22.91 -18.16 -1.43
CA PRO A 163 -24.28 -18.66 -1.40
C PRO A 163 -24.35 -20.07 -1.98
N ALA A 164 -24.91 -21.00 -1.22
CA ALA A 164 -25.16 -22.36 -1.69
C ALA A 164 -26.04 -22.30 -2.95
N ALA A 165 -25.63 -23.01 -4.00
CA ALA A 165 -26.43 -23.16 -5.21
C ALA A 165 -27.83 -23.71 -4.85
N PRO A 166 -28.91 -23.19 -5.45
CA PRO A 166 -30.26 -23.59 -5.10
C PRO A 166 -30.45 -25.08 -5.45
N THR A 167 -30.71 -25.89 -4.43
CA THR A 167 -31.10 -27.29 -4.58
C THR A 167 -32.52 -27.30 -5.16
N ALA A 168 -32.65 -27.75 -6.41
CA ALA A 168 -33.95 -27.96 -7.04
C ALA A 168 -34.76 -29.00 -6.22
N PRO A 169 -36.06 -28.79 -5.96
CA PRO A 169 -36.85 -29.72 -5.17
C PRO A 169 -37.06 -31.04 -5.92
N ALA A 170 -36.86 -32.15 -5.20
CA ALA A 170 -37.10 -33.50 -5.67
C ALA A 170 -38.58 -33.73 -6.01
N GLN A 171 -38.85 -34.36 -7.16
CA GLN A 171 -40.21 -34.75 -7.57
C GLN A 171 -40.73 -35.91 -6.70
N PRO A 172 -42.00 -35.85 -6.22
CA PRO A 172 -42.59 -36.94 -5.45
C PRO A 172 -42.95 -38.14 -6.36
N GLY A 173 -42.70 -39.34 -5.84
CA GLY A 173 -42.69 -40.60 -6.57
C GLY A 173 -44.03 -41.08 -7.15
N ALA A 174 -43.92 -42.01 -8.08
CA ALA A 174 -45.01 -42.84 -8.56
C ALA A 174 -44.90 -44.25 -7.96
N ASN A 175 -45.89 -44.61 -7.14
CA ASN A 175 -46.12 -45.91 -6.54
C ASN A 175 -46.40 -46.99 -7.61
N ASN A 176 -45.89 -48.20 -7.39
CA ASN A 176 -46.41 -49.42 -8.00
C ASN A 176 -47.44 -50.05 -7.07
N GLY A 177 -48.66 -50.23 -7.58
CA GLY A 177 -49.74 -51.06 -7.03
C GLY A 177 -50.55 -51.60 -8.19
#